data_AF-A0AAE3IAM6-F1
#
_entry.id   AF-A0AAE3IAM6-F1
#
_cell.length_a   1.000
_cell.length_b   1.000
_cell.length_c   1.000
_cell.angle_alpha   90.00
_cell.angle_beta   90.00
_cell.angle_gamma   90.00
#
_symmetry.space_group_name_H-M   'P 1'
#
loop_
_entity.id
_entity.type
_entity.pdbx_description
1 polymer ?
#
loop_
_entity_poly.entity_id
_entity_poly.type
_entity_poly.pdbx_seq_one_letter_code
_entity_poly.pdbx_strand_id
1 'polypeptide(L)'
;MDRRHATDDGEEEPAADSTEETGLDSNLRRRLLTSTASVGALATAGCLGILGDGSETGPRPGEPTPYDGTETPDGTTTPGTVEAFDVEFLKEETTLSIGSDTAVLDAALDADLDIPYQCQIGVCGQCTSKITNDGDPTELVEHDGNQYLSDAQIEAGYMLTCVGYPRSDFSLETGVKDEADSYSPGGETETPPETTTTPGEIETHSIEYVEQGGTIDVASDEALLDAGLDEDWDMPYQCQVGVCGQCTSKVDGDGSELVEHDGNQYLSDEQIQEGYVLTCVGYPRDDFSLTTGKKDEADQI
;
A
#
# COMPACT_ATOMS: atom_id res chain seq x y z
N MET A 1 6.82 -2.98 63.95
CA MET A 1 6.49 -1.79 63.15
C MET A 1 7.47 -0.70 63.53
N ASP A 2 8.53 -0.54 62.75
CA ASP A 2 9.73 0.25 63.08
C ASP A 2 10.11 1.04 61.81
N ARG A 3 10.25 2.37 61.95
CA ARG A 3 11.08 3.30 61.14
C ARG A 3 10.64 3.51 59.66
N ARG A 4 10.86 4.67 59.03
CA ARG A 4 11.30 6.02 59.38
C ARG A 4 10.91 6.89 58.17
N HIS A 5 10.31 8.05 58.41
CA HIS A 5 10.12 9.10 57.42
C HIS A 5 11.43 9.88 57.29
N ALA A 6 11.97 9.99 56.08
CA ALA A 6 13.12 10.85 55.78
C ALA A 6 12.90 11.49 54.41
N THR A 7 12.57 12.78 54.44
CA THR A 7 12.73 13.74 53.35
C THR A 7 14.05 14.45 53.60
N ASP A 8 14.95 14.42 52.63
CA ASP A 8 16.22 15.15 52.62
C ASP A 8 16.30 15.87 51.27
N ASP A 9 15.97 17.17 51.31
CA ASP A 9 16.29 18.17 50.31
C ASP A 9 17.58 18.87 50.75
N GLY A 10 18.51 19.13 49.82
CA GLY A 10 19.42 20.28 49.95
C GLY A 10 20.89 20.05 49.57
N GLU A 11 21.24 20.54 48.37
CA GLU A 11 22.44 21.35 48.05
C GLU A 11 23.84 20.70 48.04
N GLU A 12 24.53 20.72 46.89
CA GLU A 12 25.55 21.73 46.51
C GLU A 12 26.42 21.22 45.32
N GLU A 13 26.39 21.94 44.19
CA GLU A 13 27.48 22.01 43.19
C GLU A 13 28.71 22.72 43.82
N PRO A 14 29.98 22.70 43.31
CA PRO A 14 30.37 22.86 41.88
C PRO A 14 31.75 22.30 41.41
N ALA A 15 32.02 22.40 40.10
CA ALA A 15 33.31 22.79 39.44
C ALA A 15 33.31 22.27 37.98
N ALA A 16 33.17 23.10 36.94
CA ALA A 16 34.19 23.95 36.34
C ALA A 16 35.46 23.19 35.90
N ASP A 17 35.63 22.95 34.59
CA ASP A 17 36.79 23.44 33.84
C ASP A 17 36.52 23.44 32.32
N SER A 18 37.33 24.17 31.59
CA SER A 18 37.03 24.98 30.43
C SER A 18 38.01 24.72 29.29
N THR A 19 37.78 25.40 28.15
CA THR A 19 38.68 25.61 26.99
C THR A 19 38.65 24.47 25.93
N GLU A 20 38.64 24.71 24.62
CA GLU A 20 39.15 25.81 23.80
C GLU A 20 38.30 26.06 22.54
N GLU A 21 38.40 27.31 22.07
CA GLU A 21 37.84 27.88 20.85
C GLU A 21 38.39 27.23 19.57
N THR A 22 37.61 27.27 18.48
CA THR A 22 38.04 27.94 17.24
C THR A 22 36.86 28.04 16.27
N GLY A 23 36.39 29.27 16.08
CA GLY A 23 35.60 29.66 14.92
C GLY A 23 36.50 29.83 13.69
N LEU A 24 35.99 29.44 12.53
CA LEU A 24 36.46 29.88 11.22
C LEU A 24 35.21 30.10 10.34
N ASP A 25 34.52 31.21 10.54
CA ASP A 25 34.65 32.47 9.79
C ASP A 25 34.28 32.34 8.30
N SER A 26 33.00 32.60 8.07
CA SER A 26 32.41 33.07 6.84
C SER A 26 33.08 34.40 6.42
N ASN A 27 34.10 34.37 5.55
CA ASN A 27 34.41 35.38 4.54
C ASN A 27 35.79 35.11 3.88
N LEU A 28 35.82 34.37 2.77
CA LEU A 28 36.87 34.58 1.77
C LEU A 28 36.27 34.89 0.39
N ARG A 29 36.04 36.19 0.22
CA ARG A 29 35.83 36.86 -1.06
C ARG A 29 37.11 36.80 -1.92
N ARG A 30 36.98 36.43 -3.19
CA ARG A 30 37.46 37.17 -4.40
C ARG A 30 37.45 36.21 -5.61
N ARG A 31 36.58 36.39 -6.62
CA ARG A 31 36.47 37.45 -7.64
C ARG A 31 37.20 37.10 -8.95
N LEU A 32 36.44 37.22 -10.05
CA LEU A 32 36.83 37.52 -11.44
C LEU A 32 37.40 36.31 -12.20
N LEU A 33 36.91 35.96 -13.40
CA LEU A 33 36.89 36.81 -14.58
C LEU A 33 35.68 36.54 -15.50
N THR A 34 34.97 37.62 -15.77
CA THR A 34 34.13 37.85 -16.94
C THR A 34 35.03 37.95 -18.18
N SER A 35 34.67 37.32 -19.29
CA SER A 35 35.22 37.66 -20.62
C SER A 35 34.08 37.77 -21.62
N THR A 36 33.78 39.01 -21.98
CA THR A 36 32.84 39.44 -23.02
C THR A 36 33.59 39.74 -24.32
N ALA A 37 32.81 39.79 -25.40
CA ALA A 37 33.06 40.47 -26.69
C ALA A 37 33.78 39.62 -27.76
N SER A 38 33.43 39.66 -29.06
CA SER A 38 32.41 40.39 -29.80
C SER A 38 32.48 39.99 -31.30
N VAL A 39 31.31 40.02 -31.96
CA VAL A 39 31.02 40.49 -33.34
C VAL A 39 31.76 39.88 -34.55
N GLY A 40 30.98 39.39 -35.51
CA GLY A 40 31.38 39.25 -36.91
C GLY A 40 30.27 38.68 -37.81
N ALA A 41 29.57 39.56 -38.52
CA ALA A 41 28.47 39.23 -39.42
C ALA A 41 28.94 39.06 -40.89
N LEU A 42 28.04 38.46 -41.70
CA LEU A 42 27.89 38.52 -43.17
C LEU A 42 28.81 37.65 -44.04
N ALA A 43 28.21 36.72 -44.81
CA ALA A 43 27.93 36.92 -46.25
C ALA A 43 27.77 35.58 -47.02
N THR A 44 26.55 35.39 -47.55
CA THR A 44 26.18 34.94 -48.91
C THR A 44 26.82 33.71 -49.57
N ALA A 45 25.91 32.78 -49.90
CA ALA A 45 25.62 32.24 -51.23
C ALA A 45 26.63 31.31 -51.94
N GLY A 46 26.10 30.17 -52.36
CA GLY A 46 26.25 29.76 -53.77
C GLY A 46 26.85 28.39 -54.05
N CYS A 47 25.98 27.40 -54.17
CA CYS A 47 25.90 26.46 -55.31
C CYS A 47 26.98 25.36 -55.52
N LEU A 48 26.44 24.13 -55.49
CA LEU A 48 26.52 23.06 -56.49
C LEU A 48 27.62 21.98 -56.41
N GLY A 49 27.14 20.72 -56.43
CA GLY A 49 27.89 19.47 -56.56
C GLY A 49 27.24 18.39 -55.67
N ILE A 50 26.10 17.77 -55.99
CA ILE A 50 25.78 16.87 -57.11
C ILE A 50 26.69 15.61 -57.15
N LEU A 51 26.05 14.46 -56.86
CA LEU A 51 26.41 13.03 -57.00
C LEU A 51 27.41 12.49 -55.95
N GLY A 52 27.10 11.52 -55.10
CA GLY A 52 26.18 10.39 -55.22
C GLY A 52 26.99 9.09 -55.31
N ASP A 53 26.98 8.28 -54.24
CA ASP A 53 26.90 6.80 -54.25
C ASP A 53 27.16 6.24 -52.83
N GLY A 54 26.42 5.21 -52.44
CA GLY A 54 26.74 4.40 -51.26
C GLY A 54 25.70 4.36 -50.15
N SER A 55 24.49 3.87 -50.46
CA SER A 55 23.76 2.96 -49.58
C SER A 55 24.75 1.92 -48.99
N GLU A 56 24.80 1.57 -47.72
CA GLU A 56 23.80 0.83 -46.97
C GLU A 56 24.25 0.80 -45.50
N THR A 57 23.47 1.35 -44.57
CA THR A 57 23.46 0.85 -43.18
C THR A 57 22.04 0.96 -42.68
N GLY A 58 21.32 -0.16 -42.66
CA GLY A 58 20.02 -0.26 -42.01
C GLY A 58 20.13 0.01 -40.50
N PRO A 59 19.03 0.36 -39.84
CA PRO A 59 19.00 0.63 -38.41
C PRO A 59 19.36 -0.63 -37.61
N ARG A 60 20.15 -0.43 -36.56
CA ARG A 60 20.60 -1.46 -35.63
C ARG A 60 19.41 -1.94 -34.78
N PRO A 61 19.26 -3.25 -34.50
CA PRO A 61 18.23 -3.73 -33.60
C PRO A 61 18.64 -3.41 -32.16
N GLY A 62 17.80 -2.67 -31.43
CA GLY A 62 17.96 -2.46 -29.98
C GLY A 62 17.75 -1.03 -29.44
N GLU A 63 17.28 -0.07 -30.22
CA GLU A 63 16.84 1.22 -29.67
C GLU A 63 15.33 1.19 -29.37
N PRO A 64 14.89 1.54 -28.15
CA PRO A 64 13.46 1.71 -27.87
C PRO A 64 12.93 2.88 -28.69
N THR A 65 11.88 2.60 -29.47
CA THR A 65 11.18 3.62 -30.25
C THR A 65 10.58 4.66 -29.31
N PRO A 66 10.65 5.97 -29.63
CA PRO A 66 9.86 6.97 -28.91
C PRO A 66 8.39 6.61 -29.07
N TYR A 67 7.70 6.45 -27.95
CA TYR A 67 6.28 6.17 -27.88
C TYR A 67 5.53 7.31 -28.57
N ASP A 68 4.99 7.03 -29.76
CA ASP A 68 4.17 7.94 -30.55
C ASP A 68 2.77 7.96 -29.93
N GLY A 69 2.56 8.91 -29.02
CA GLY A 69 1.35 9.04 -28.21
C GLY A 69 0.14 9.56 -28.97
N THR A 70 -0.39 8.80 -29.93
CA THR A 70 -1.74 9.03 -30.47
C THR A 70 -2.41 7.72 -30.89
N GLU A 71 -2.81 6.91 -29.92
CA GLU A 71 -3.89 5.93 -30.10
C GLU A 71 -4.92 6.17 -28.99
N THR A 72 -5.68 7.25 -29.11
CA THR A 72 -7.03 7.29 -28.55
C THR A 72 -7.85 6.22 -29.27
N PRO A 73 -8.41 5.21 -28.57
CA PRO A 73 -9.46 4.43 -29.18
C PRO A 73 -10.64 5.38 -29.42
N ASP A 74 -10.94 5.64 -30.70
CA ASP A 74 -12.20 6.22 -31.14
C ASP A 74 -13.31 5.19 -30.85
N GLY A 75 -13.64 5.08 -29.56
CA GLY A 75 -14.89 4.52 -29.10
C GLY A 75 -15.94 5.58 -29.37
N THR A 76 -16.46 5.61 -30.60
CA THR A 76 -17.78 6.20 -30.86
C THR A 76 -18.82 5.36 -30.11
N THR A 77 -18.89 5.54 -28.80
CA THR A 77 -20.06 5.18 -28.00
C THR A 77 -21.00 6.36 -28.15
N THR A 78 -22.09 6.14 -28.88
CA THR A 78 -23.28 7.00 -28.79
C THR A 78 -23.47 7.39 -27.32
N PRO A 79 -23.52 8.68 -26.93
CA PRO A 79 -23.79 9.02 -25.54
C PRO A 79 -25.21 8.53 -25.25
N GLY A 80 -25.31 7.33 -24.68
CA GLY A 80 -26.43 6.98 -23.84
C GLY A 80 -26.47 8.08 -22.80
N THR A 81 -27.65 8.64 -22.56
CA THR A 81 -27.85 9.57 -21.46
C THR A 81 -27.41 8.85 -20.19
N VAL A 82 -26.18 9.10 -19.74
CA VAL A 82 -25.70 8.64 -18.45
C VAL A 82 -26.45 9.48 -17.44
N GLU A 83 -27.20 8.80 -16.56
CA GLU A 83 -27.92 9.48 -15.50
C GLU A 83 -26.87 10.04 -14.55
N ALA A 84 -26.97 11.34 -14.26
CA ALA A 84 -26.08 12.03 -13.34
C ALA A 84 -26.82 12.28 -12.04
N PHE A 85 -26.10 12.10 -10.94
CA PHE A 85 -26.61 12.26 -9.59
C PHE A 85 -25.80 13.31 -8.84
N ASP A 86 -26.46 14.06 -7.98
CA ASP A 86 -25.82 15.09 -7.16
C ASP A 86 -25.23 14.44 -5.91
N VAL A 87 -23.90 14.51 -5.78
CA VAL A 87 -23.14 13.98 -4.65
C VAL A 87 -22.53 15.14 -3.87
N GLU A 88 -22.92 15.29 -2.61
CA GLU A 88 -22.42 16.33 -1.70
C GLU A 88 -21.26 15.82 -0.84
N PHE A 89 -20.10 16.48 -0.97
CA PHE A 89 -18.90 16.23 -0.19
C PHE A 89 -18.87 17.17 1.01
N LEU A 90 -19.22 16.66 2.19
CA LEU A 90 -19.46 17.48 3.38
C LEU A 90 -18.19 18.13 3.96
N LYS A 91 -17.04 17.48 3.86
CA LYS A 91 -15.75 18.03 4.35
C LYS A 91 -15.22 19.12 3.42
N GLU A 92 -15.46 18.96 2.14
CA GLU A 92 -15.01 19.83 1.06
C GLU A 92 -16.05 20.92 0.70
N GLU A 93 -17.20 20.90 1.37
CA GLU A 93 -18.33 21.84 1.20
C GLU A 93 -18.72 22.04 -0.28
N THR A 94 -18.66 20.97 -1.06
CA THR A 94 -18.80 20.99 -2.52
C THR A 94 -19.80 19.92 -2.98
N THR A 95 -20.64 20.26 -3.96
CA THR A 95 -21.56 19.30 -4.60
C THR A 95 -21.13 19.09 -6.05
N LEU A 96 -20.98 17.83 -6.45
CA LEU A 96 -20.62 17.44 -7.81
C LEU A 96 -21.77 16.66 -8.44
N SER A 97 -21.98 16.88 -9.74
CA SER A 97 -22.91 16.08 -10.54
C SER A 97 -22.12 14.97 -11.22
N ILE A 98 -22.30 13.73 -10.75
CA ILE A 98 -21.49 12.56 -11.11
C ILE A 98 -22.34 11.59 -11.94
N GLY A 99 -21.81 11.15 -13.08
CA GLY A 99 -22.46 10.14 -13.93
C GLY A 99 -22.49 8.76 -13.26
N SER A 100 -23.56 8.01 -13.49
CA SER A 100 -23.76 6.63 -13.01
C SER A 100 -22.69 5.61 -13.45
N ASP A 101 -21.84 6.00 -14.40
CA ASP A 101 -20.72 5.26 -14.99
C ASP A 101 -19.34 5.80 -14.57
N THR A 102 -19.31 6.82 -13.70
CA THR A 102 -18.08 7.43 -13.19
C THR A 102 -17.93 7.14 -11.70
N ALA A 103 -16.74 6.70 -11.28
CA ALA A 103 -16.46 6.50 -9.87
C ALA A 103 -16.46 7.84 -9.12
N VAL A 104 -16.98 7.85 -7.89
CA VAL A 104 -17.08 9.08 -7.08
C VAL A 104 -15.71 9.71 -6.85
N LEU A 105 -14.66 8.90 -6.67
CA LEU A 105 -13.29 9.39 -6.54
C LEU A 105 -12.82 10.13 -7.80
N ASP A 106 -13.04 9.56 -8.99
CA ASP A 106 -12.55 10.16 -10.23
C ASP A 106 -13.16 11.53 -10.47
N ALA A 107 -14.49 11.65 -10.28
CA ALA A 107 -15.18 12.93 -10.38
C ALA A 107 -14.71 13.95 -9.33
N ALA A 108 -14.36 13.50 -8.11
CA ALA A 108 -13.81 14.37 -7.08
C ALA A 108 -12.42 14.90 -7.47
N LEU A 109 -11.55 14.04 -7.99
CA LEU A 109 -10.20 14.43 -8.44
C LEU A 109 -10.23 15.35 -9.66
N ASP A 110 -11.14 15.11 -10.60
CA ASP A 110 -11.35 15.98 -11.77
C ASP A 110 -11.86 17.37 -11.36
N ALA A 111 -12.53 17.47 -10.21
CA ALA A 111 -12.95 18.74 -9.61
C ALA A 111 -11.89 19.36 -8.68
N ASP A 112 -10.65 18.83 -8.66
CA ASP A 112 -9.54 19.24 -7.80
C ASP A 112 -9.88 19.14 -6.28
N LEU A 113 -10.74 18.19 -5.88
CA LEU A 113 -11.01 17.93 -4.46
C LEU A 113 -9.88 17.08 -3.85
N ASP A 114 -9.38 17.53 -2.69
CA ASP A 114 -8.36 16.83 -1.92
C ASP A 114 -9.00 15.82 -0.98
N ILE A 115 -9.31 14.64 -1.51
CA ILE A 115 -9.87 13.52 -0.75
C ILE A 115 -8.84 12.40 -0.58
N PRO A 116 -8.87 11.64 0.53
CA PRO A 116 -7.90 10.57 0.74
C PRO A 116 -8.14 9.39 -0.21
N TYR A 117 -7.07 8.90 -0.85
CA TYR A 117 -7.06 7.69 -1.68
C TYR A 117 -5.63 7.17 -1.81
N GLN A 118 -5.45 5.90 -2.17
CA GLN A 118 -4.12 5.32 -2.47
C GLN A 118 -4.16 4.32 -3.64
N CYS A 119 -4.88 3.20 -3.51
CA CYS A 119 -4.77 2.09 -4.48
C CYS A 119 -5.68 2.19 -5.71
N GLN A 120 -6.82 2.87 -5.61
CA GLN A 120 -7.86 2.98 -6.65
C GLN A 120 -8.45 1.66 -7.19
N ILE A 121 -8.24 0.54 -6.48
CA ILE A 121 -8.70 -0.80 -6.91
C ILE A 121 -9.55 -1.51 -5.85
N GLY A 122 -10.04 -0.80 -4.84
CA GLY A 122 -10.98 -1.35 -3.86
C GLY A 122 -10.39 -2.23 -2.75
N VAL A 123 -9.05 -2.29 -2.59
CA VAL A 123 -8.40 -3.21 -1.62
C VAL A 123 -7.82 -2.56 -0.35
N CYS A 124 -7.48 -1.26 -0.37
CA CYS A 124 -6.73 -0.63 0.74
C CYS A 124 -7.59 0.17 1.74
N GLY A 125 -8.85 0.48 1.41
CA GLY A 125 -9.74 1.27 2.28
C GLY A 125 -9.39 2.76 2.47
N GLN A 126 -8.35 3.29 1.83
CA GLN A 126 -7.96 4.70 2.01
C GLN A 126 -9.00 5.67 1.45
N CYS A 127 -9.77 5.23 0.45
CA CYS A 127 -10.85 5.98 -0.19
C CYS A 127 -12.20 5.87 0.57
N THR A 128 -12.19 5.36 1.81
CA THR A 128 -13.42 5.14 2.59
C THR A 128 -14.08 6.45 3.00
N SER A 129 -15.37 6.54 2.68
CA SER A 129 -16.26 7.64 2.99
C SER A 129 -17.56 7.10 3.59
N LYS A 130 -18.34 7.94 4.29
CA LYS A 130 -19.61 7.55 4.91
C LYS A 130 -20.75 8.38 4.36
N ILE A 131 -21.76 7.70 3.84
CA ILE A 131 -23.00 8.30 3.37
C ILE A 131 -23.81 8.76 4.58
N THR A 132 -24.30 9.99 4.55
CA THR A 132 -25.03 10.63 5.65
C THR A 132 -26.52 10.83 5.37
N ASN A 133 -27.02 10.40 4.21
CA ASN A 133 -28.42 10.52 3.83
C ASN A 133 -29.34 9.51 4.55
N ASP A 134 -30.61 9.90 4.75
CA ASP A 134 -31.67 8.97 5.15
C ASP A 134 -32.03 8.04 3.98
N GLY A 135 -31.71 6.74 4.10
CA GLY A 135 -31.98 5.73 3.07
C GLY A 135 -31.19 4.45 3.31
N ASP A 136 -31.39 3.44 2.47
CA ASP A 136 -30.54 2.24 2.44
C ASP A 136 -29.28 2.56 1.60
N PRO A 137 -28.07 2.59 2.20
CA PRO A 137 -26.84 2.93 1.48
C PRO A 137 -26.56 2.01 0.28
N THR A 138 -27.01 0.76 0.34
CA THR A 138 -26.82 -0.22 -0.73
C THR A 138 -27.61 0.12 -2.00
N GLU A 139 -28.67 0.93 -1.88
CA GLU A 139 -29.45 1.44 -3.01
C GLU A 139 -28.89 2.77 -3.56
N LEU A 140 -28.10 3.49 -2.75
CA LEU A 140 -27.56 4.80 -3.13
C LEU A 140 -26.30 4.68 -4.00
N VAL A 141 -25.50 3.64 -3.77
CA VAL A 141 -24.21 3.44 -4.43
C VAL A 141 -24.00 1.98 -4.79
N GLU A 142 -23.64 1.75 -6.04
CA GLU A 142 -23.15 0.44 -6.50
C GLU A 142 -21.65 0.35 -6.30
N HIS A 143 -21.18 -0.77 -5.75
CA HIS A 143 -19.76 -1.03 -5.49
C HIS A 143 -19.24 -2.10 -6.45
N ASP A 144 -18.32 -1.74 -7.36
CA ASP A 144 -17.70 -2.69 -8.30
C ASP A 144 -16.23 -2.93 -7.96
N GLY A 145 -15.93 -4.07 -7.33
CA GLY A 145 -14.57 -4.42 -6.92
C GLY A 145 -14.20 -4.04 -5.48
N ASN A 146 -15.19 -3.77 -4.62
CA ASN A 146 -14.94 -3.65 -3.18
C ASN A 146 -14.46 -4.99 -2.60
N GLN A 147 -13.27 -5.00 -2.00
CA GLN A 147 -12.75 -6.12 -1.21
C GLN A 147 -12.37 -5.71 0.22
N TYR A 148 -12.66 -4.46 0.59
CA TYR A 148 -12.23 -3.88 1.87
C TYR A 148 -13.37 -3.81 2.88
N LEU A 149 -14.53 -3.29 2.47
CA LEU A 149 -15.69 -3.13 3.36
C LEU A 149 -16.53 -4.42 3.37
N SER A 150 -16.92 -4.85 4.56
CA SER A 150 -17.92 -5.90 4.78
C SER A 150 -19.33 -5.40 4.45
N ASP A 151 -20.25 -6.33 4.18
CA ASP A 151 -21.66 -6.02 3.93
C ASP A 151 -22.27 -5.18 5.07
N ALA A 152 -21.94 -5.50 6.33
CA ALA A 152 -22.43 -4.76 7.49
C ALA A 152 -21.92 -3.32 7.55
N GLN A 153 -20.70 -3.06 7.07
CA GLN A 153 -20.17 -1.69 6.95
C GLN A 153 -20.87 -0.94 5.81
N ILE A 154 -21.15 -1.60 4.69
CA ILE A 154 -21.89 -0.98 3.59
C ILE A 154 -23.31 -0.63 4.04
N GLU A 155 -24.01 -1.55 4.71
CA GLU A 155 -25.34 -1.31 5.30
C GLU A 155 -25.33 -0.17 6.33
N ALA A 156 -24.19 0.04 7.01
CA ALA A 156 -24.00 1.15 7.95
C ALA A 156 -23.72 2.51 7.28
N GLY A 157 -23.58 2.53 5.96
CA GLY A 157 -23.33 3.73 5.17
C GLY A 157 -21.88 3.94 4.75
N TYR A 158 -20.96 3.02 5.04
CA TYR A 158 -19.59 3.15 4.53
C TYR A 158 -19.51 2.76 3.05
N MET A 159 -18.73 3.51 2.29
CA MET A 159 -18.49 3.26 0.88
C MET A 159 -17.04 3.54 0.49
N LEU A 160 -16.57 2.87 -0.54
CA LEU A 160 -15.29 3.17 -1.18
C LEU A 160 -15.53 4.09 -2.37
N THR A 161 -15.07 5.34 -2.33
CA THR A 161 -15.28 6.30 -3.44
C THR A 161 -14.58 5.86 -4.73
N CYS A 162 -13.49 5.09 -4.60
CA CYS A 162 -12.69 4.62 -5.72
C CYS A 162 -13.32 3.50 -6.56
N VAL A 163 -14.33 2.82 -6.02
CA VAL A 163 -15.05 1.73 -6.70
C VAL A 163 -16.56 1.88 -6.54
N GLY A 164 -17.01 3.05 -6.09
CA GLY A 164 -18.40 3.38 -5.81
C GLY A 164 -18.96 4.23 -6.94
N TYR A 165 -20.07 3.79 -7.51
CA TYR A 165 -20.80 4.45 -8.58
C TYR A 165 -22.16 4.92 -8.06
N PRO A 166 -22.53 6.19 -8.26
CA PRO A 166 -23.79 6.70 -7.73
C PRO A 166 -24.99 6.09 -8.48
N ARG A 167 -26.04 5.78 -7.71
CA ARG A 167 -27.35 5.32 -8.20
C ARG A 167 -28.48 6.28 -7.85
N SER A 168 -28.21 7.23 -6.94
CA SER A 168 -29.10 8.32 -6.57
C SER A 168 -28.32 9.47 -5.93
N ASP A 169 -28.99 10.56 -5.58
CA ASP A 169 -28.37 11.72 -4.92
C ASP A 169 -28.09 11.43 -3.44
N PHE A 170 -26.87 11.71 -2.98
CA PHE A 170 -26.50 11.51 -1.58
C PHE A 170 -25.39 12.46 -1.10
N SER A 171 -25.27 12.58 0.22
CA SER A 171 -24.22 13.34 0.87
C SER A 171 -23.27 12.37 1.57
N LEU A 172 -21.98 12.66 1.55
CA LEU A 172 -20.95 11.80 2.15
C LEU A 172 -19.92 12.61 2.93
N GLU A 173 -19.35 11.98 3.96
CA GLU A 173 -18.17 12.45 4.67
C GLU A 173 -16.94 11.64 4.24
N THR A 174 -15.91 12.31 3.71
CA THR A 174 -14.67 11.70 3.22
C THR A 174 -13.71 11.31 4.35
N GLY A 175 -12.80 10.38 4.12
CA GLY A 175 -11.69 10.13 5.06
C GLY A 175 -12.11 9.57 6.41
N VAL A 176 -13.05 8.64 6.41
CA VAL A 176 -13.58 7.98 7.61
C VAL A 176 -13.10 6.53 7.71
N LYS A 177 -11.92 6.23 7.14
CA LYS A 177 -11.31 4.91 7.17
C LYS A 177 -11.19 4.37 8.59
N ASP A 178 -10.62 5.13 9.52
CA ASP A 178 -10.45 4.68 10.90
C ASP A 178 -11.79 4.40 11.59
N GLU A 179 -12.83 5.18 11.26
CA GLU A 179 -14.19 4.95 11.76
C GLU A 179 -14.77 3.65 11.21
N ALA A 180 -14.62 3.41 9.90
CA ALA A 180 -15.05 2.18 9.25
C ALA A 180 -14.29 0.96 9.80
N ASP A 181 -12.98 1.07 9.98
CA ASP A 181 -12.12 -0.01 10.50
C ASP A 181 -12.49 -0.35 11.95
N SER A 182 -12.95 0.64 12.72
CA SER A 182 -13.48 0.44 14.08
C SER A 182 -14.95 0.05 14.13
N TYR A 183 -15.66 0.00 12.99
CA TYR A 183 -17.08 -0.27 12.97
C TYR A 183 -17.36 -1.73 13.30
N SER A 184 -18.13 -1.95 14.37
CA SER A 184 -18.63 -3.26 14.78
C SER A 184 -20.15 -3.25 14.79
N PRO A 185 -20.83 -4.09 13.99
CA PRO A 185 -22.28 -4.16 13.96
C PRO A 185 -22.81 -4.81 15.25
N GLY A 186 -23.43 -4.00 16.11
CA GLY A 186 -24.04 -4.45 17.37
C GLY A 186 -23.20 -4.06 18.58
N GLY A 187 -23.67 -3.04 19.32
CA GLY A 187 -22.98 -2.54 20.50
C GLY A 187 -22.95 -3.54 21.65
N GLU A 188 -21.86 -4.30 21.73
CA GLU A 188 -21.22 -4.67 22.99
C GLU A 188 -19.71 -4.54 22.86
N THR A 189 -19.10 -4.12 23.96
CA THR A 189 -17.71 -3.69 24.05
C THR A 189 -16.81 -4.91 23.93
N GLU A 190 -16.40 -5.25 22.71
CA GLU A 190 -15.37 -6.26 22.50
C GLU A 190 -14.14 -5.59 21.90
N THR A 191 -13.09 -5.59 22.73
CA THR A 191 -11.66 -5.60 22.38
C THR A 191 -11.41 -6.27 21.00
N PRO A 192 -10.38 -5.85 20.23
CA PRO A 192 -10.17 -6.18 18.81
C PRO A 192 -10.44 -7.65 18.48
N PRO A 193 -10.90 -7.98 17.25
CA PRO A 193 -11.43 -9.29 16.94
C PRO A 193 -10.36 -10.34 17.14
N GLU A 194 -10.36 -10.99 18.29
CA GLU A 194 -9.87 -12.35 18.40
C GLU A 194 -10.89 -13.18 17.63
N THR A 195 -10.40 -13.71 16.52
CA THR A 195 -11.04 -14.62 15.58
C THR A 195 -11.97 -15.58 16.32
N THR A 196 -13.28 -15.32 16.31
CA THR A 196 -14.27 -16.25 16.87
C THR A 196 -14.47 -17.41 15.91
N THR A 197 -13.49 -18.31 15.86
CA THR A 197 -13.73 -19.72 15.56
C THR A 197 -14.33 -20.33 16.82
N THR A 198 -15.36 -21.15 16.66
CA THR A 198 -15.89 -22.01 17.74
C THR A 198 -14.72 -22.62 18.52
N PRO A 199 -14.73 -22.73 19.86
CA PRO A 199 -13.58 -23.26 20.61
C PRO A 199 -13.46 -24.77 20.36
N GLY A 200 -12.93 -25.12 19.18
CA GLY A 200 -12.01 -26.24 19.04
C GLY A 200 -10.72 -25.78 19.68
N GLU A 201 -10.12 -26.65 20.48
CA GLU A 201 -8.86 -26.40 21.16
C GLU A 201 -7.88 -25.66 20.23
N ILE A 202 -7.47 -24.45 20.62
CA ILE A 202 -6.35 -23.76 19.96
C ILE A 202 -5.12 -24.60 20.29
N GLU A 203 -4.73 -25.42 19.33
CA GLU A 203 -3.53 -26.25 19.42
C GLU A 203 -2.32 -25.37 19.10
N THR A 204 -1.28 -25.49 19.91
CA THR A 204 0.00 -24.82 19.69
C THR A 204 0.97 -25.80 19.06
N HIS A 205 1.69 -25.35 18.05
CA HIS A 205 2.67 -26.13 17.31
C HIS A 205 4.07 -25.53 17.51
N SER A 206 5.06 -26.39 17.70
CA SER A 206 6.45 -25.98 17.90
C SER A 206 7.13 -25.77 16.55
N ILE A 207 7.36 -24.51 16.17
CA ILE A 207 7.94 -24.14 14.88
C ILE A 207 9.39 -23.68 15.05
N GLU A 208 10.31 -24.31 14.32
CA GLU A 208 11.73 -23.92 14.29
C GLU A 208 12.03 -22.99 13.11
N TYR A 209 12.50 -21.77 13.39
CA TYR A 209 12.89 -20.78 12.39
C TYR A 209 14.40 -20.91 12.13
N VAL A 210 14.76 -21.63 11.07
CA VAL A 210 16.13 -22.10 10.82
C VAL A 210 17.12 -20.95 10.63
N GLU A 211 16.73 -19.89 9.90
CA GLU A 211 17.62 -18.75 9.62
C GLU A 211 17.79 -17.84 10.86
N GLN A 212 16.78 -17.79 11.72
CA GLN A 212 16.74 -17.00 12.95
C GLN A 212 17.37 -17.75 14.13
N GLY A 213 17.42 -19.09 14.06
CA GLY A 213 18.05 -19.96 15.05
C GLY A 213 17.24 -20.15 16.33
N GLY A 214 15.91 -19.99 16.26
CA GLY A 214 15.00 -20.11 17.40
C GLY A 214 13.81 -21.04 17.13
N THR A 215 13.19 -21.51 18.20
CA THR A 215 11.97 -22.31 18.16
C THR A 215 10.94 -21.66 19.08
N ILE A 216 9.74 -21.45 18.56
CA ILE A 216 8.62 -20.87 19.30
C ILE A 216 7.38 -21.74 19.16
N ASP A 217 6.50 -21.66 20.16
CA ASP A 217 5.18 -22.28 20.12
C ASP A 217 4.22 -21.30 19.46
N VAL A 218 3.70 -21.66 18.29
CA VAL A 218 2.78 -20.84 17.48
C VAL A 218 1.39 -21.42 17.56
N ALA A 219 0.39 -20.61 17.84
CA ALA A 219 -1.00 -21.07 17.86
C ALA A 219 -1.51 -21.38 16.44
N SER A 220 -2.43 -22.34 16.31
CA SER A 220 -2.99 -22.72 15.00
C SER A 220 -3.87 -21.64 14.34
N ASP A 221 -4.17 -20.55 15.05
CA ASP A 221 -4.83 -19.34 14.58
C ASP A 221 -3.90 -18.11 14.50
N GLU A 222 -2.59 -18.30 14.72
CA GLU A 222 -1.57 -17.27 14.62
C GLU A 222 -0.74 -17.44 13.34
N ALA A 223 -0.52 -16.34 12.60
CA ALA A 223 0.27 -16.39 11.38
C ALA A 223 1.75 -16.58 11.69
N LEU A 224 2.42 -17.46 10.93
CA LEU A 224 3.85 -17.77 11.08
C LEU A 224 4.75 -16.53 10.95
N LEU A 225 4.32 -15.51 10.19
CA LEU A 225 5.07 -14.25 10.12
C LEU A 225 5.00 -13.49 11.44
N ASP A 226 3.80 -13.34 12.01
CA ASP A 226 3.56 -12.50 13.18
C ASP A 226 4.26 -13.11 14.41
N ALA A 227 4.17 -14.42 14.59
CA ALA A 227 4.88 -15.13 15.64
C ALA A 227 6.40 -14.91 15.61
N GLY A 228 6.99 -14.84 14.40
CA GLY A 228 8.41 -14.52 14.24
C GLY A 228 8.75 -13.05 14.52
N LEU A 229 7.86 -12.13 14.15
CA LEU A 229 8.05 -10.70 14.40
C LEU A 229 7.93 -10.35 15.89
N ASP A 230 7.08 -11.05 16.64
CA ASP A 230 6.91 -10.87 18.08
C ASP A 230 8.15 -11.25 18.88
N GLU A 231 8.99 -12.14 18.35
CA GLU A 231 10.33 -12.45 18.88
C GLU A 231 11.42 -11.46 18.42
N ASP A 232 11.03 -10.32 17.82
CA ASP A 232 11.92 -9.31 17.23
C ASP A 232 12.85 -9.90 16.12
N TRP A 233 12.43 -10.96 15.42
CA TRP A 233 13.23 -11.53 14.33
C TRP A 233 13.08 -10.79 13.00
N ASP A 234 14.17 -10.72 12.24
CA ASP A 234 14.19 -10.13 10.90
C ASP A 234 13.57 -11.11 9.89
N MET A 235 12.25 -11.00 9.74
CA MET A 235 11.47 -11.81 8.82
C MET A 235 11.32 -11.10 7.46
N PRO A 236 11.44 -11.80 6.32
CA PRO A 236 11.19 -11.20 5.02
C PRO A 236 9.68 -11.06 4.77
N TYR A 237 9.19 -9.84 4.57
CA TYR A 237 7.79 -9.57 4.19
C TYR A 237 7.67 -8.22 3.47
N GLN A 238 6.54 -7.97 2.81
CA GLN A 238 6.21 -6.65 2.21
C GLN A 238 4.71 -6.32 2.30
N CYS A 239 3.84 -7.19 1.77
CA CYS A 239 2.41 -6.86 1.62
C CYS A 239 1.48 -7.40 2.71
N GLN A 240 1.88 -8.48 3.40
CA GLN A 240 1.09 -9.21 4.42
C GLN A 240 -0.30 -9.74 3.99
N VAL A 241 -0.69 -9.58 2.73
CA VAL A 241 -2.00 -10.03 2.20
C VAL A 241 -1.90 -11.19 1.18
N GLY A 242 -0.80 -11.94 1.16
CA GLY A 242 -0.70 -13.17 0.35
C GLY A 242 -0.47 -13.01 -1.17
N VAL A 243 -0.21 -11.80 -1.67
CA VAL A 243 -0.09 -11.52 -3.14
C VAL A 243 1.33 -11.31 -3.67
N CYS A 244 2.30 -10.88 -2.84
CA CYS A 244 3.62 -10.46 -3.33
C CYS A 244 4.72 -11.55 -3.27
N GLY A 245 4.51 -12.61 -2.48
CA GLY A 245 5.47 -13.70 -2.29
C GLY A 245 6.77 -13.35 -1.55
N GLN A 246 6.87 -12.19 -0.92
CA GLN A 246 8.09 -11.80 -0.18
C GLN A 246 8.24 -12.58 1.12
N CYS A 247 7.12 -13.00 1.70
CA CYS A 247 7.05 -13.86 2.88
C CYS A 247 7.22 -15.35 2.55
N THR A 248 7.65 -15.69 1.32
CA THR A 248 7.85 -17.08 0.92
C THR A 248 8.99 -17.71 1.71
N SER A 249 8.67 -18.83 2.34
CA SER A 249 9.56 -19.66 3.14
C SER A 249 9.40 -21.12 2.71
N LYS A 250 10.28 -22.00 3.18
CA LYS A 250 10.28 -23.42 2.83
C LYS A 250 10.24 -24.29 4.07
N VAL A 251 9.40 -25.31 4.05
CA VAL A 251 9.30 -26.35 5.06
C VAL A 251 9.84 -27.68 4.53
N ASP A 252 10.23 -28.57 5.43
CA ASP A 252 10.64 -29.93 5.08
C ASP A 252 9.42 -30.83 4.89
N GLY A 253 8.94 -31.00 3.66
CA GLY A 253 7.82 -31.87 3.33
C GLY A 253 6.80 -31.22 2.39
N ASP A 254 5.58 -31.72 2.41
CA ASP A 254 4.44 -31.12 1.69
C ASP A 254 3.89 -29.95 2.52
N GLY A 255 3.99 -28.75 1.98
CA GLY A 255 3.53 -27.53 2.66
C GLY A 255 2.03 -27.52 2.91
N SER A 256 1.23 -28.23 2.10
CA SER A 256 -0.23 -28.30 2.24
C SER A 256 -0.69 -29.17 3.41
N GLU A 257 0.18 -30.06 3.91
CA GLU A 257 -0.09 -30.85 5.12
C GLU A 257 0.31 -30.11 6.40
N LEU A 258 1.32 -29.24 6.33
CA LEU A 258 1.93 -28.59 7.49
C LEU A 258 1.38 -27.18 7.76
N VAL A 259 0.93 -26.48 6.71
CA VAL A 259 0.50 -25.08 6.79
C VAL A 259 -0.80 -24.89 6.03
N GLU A 260 -1.80 -24.28 6.68
CA GLU A 260 -2.99 -23.78 5.99
C GLU A 260 -2.78 -22.33 5.59
N HIS A 261 -3.06 -21.99 4.33
CA HIS A 261 -3.00 -20.61 3.84
C HIS A 261 -4.40 -20.00 3.71
N ASP A 262 -4.61 -18.81 4.29
CA ASP A 262 -5.81 -18.01 4.09
C ASP A 262 -5.52 -16.81 3.16
N GLY A 263 -5.93 -16.89 1.89
CA GLY A 263 -5.72 -15.81 0.93
C GLY A 263 -4.39 -15.86 0.16
N ASN A 264 -3.75 -17.03 0.05
CA ASN A 264 -2.63 -17.22 -0.88
C ASN A 264 -3.09 -17.05 -2.34
N GLN A 265 -2.48 -16.10 -3.05
CA GLN A 265 -2.65 -15.88 -4.48
C GLN A 265 -1.33 -15.95 -5.25
N TYR A 266 -0.22 -16.20 -4.55
CA TYR A 266 1.12 -16.14 -5.11
C TYR A 266 1.69 -17.53 -5.45
N LEU A 267 1.63 -18.46 -4.50
CA LEU A 267 2.16 -19.81 -4.69
C LEU A 267 1.10 -20.69 -5.34
N SER A 268 1.52 -21.43 -6.36
CA SER A 268 0.72 -22.50 -6.97
C SER A 268 0.67 -23.74 -6.08
N ASP A 269 -0.35 -24.59 -6.28
CA ASP A 269 -0.49 -25.84 -5.53
C ASP A 269 0.74 -26.76 -5.65
N GLU A 270 1.44 -26.74 -6.80
CA GLU A 270 2.66 -27.51 -7.03
C GLU A 270 3.80 -26.99 -6.14
N GLN A 271 3.99 -25.67 -6.08
CA GLN A 271 5.00 -25.08 -5.18
C GLN A 271 4.68 -25.36 -3.71
N ILE A 272 3.40 -25.34 -3.32
CA ILE A 272 3.01 -25.68 -1.94
C ILE A 272 3.33 -27.15 -1.62
N GLN A 273 3.02 -28.07 -2.55
CA GLN A 273 3.36 -29.49 -2.41
C GLN A 273 4.88 -29.74 -2.34
N GLU A 274 5.70 -28.88 -2.95
CA GLU A 274 7.15 -28.92 -2.83
C GLU A 274 7.70 -28.30 -1.52
N GLY A 275 6.80 -27.82 -0.65
CA GLY A 275 7.13 -27.29 0.67
C GLY A 275 7.29 -25.77 0.71
N TYR A 276 6.91 -25.03 -0.33
CA TYR A 276 6.91 -23.56 -0.25
C TYR A 276 5.63 -23.05 0.41
N VAL A 277 5.79 -22.12 1.36
CA VAL A 277 4.68 -21.58 2.14
C VAL A 277 4.80 -20.06 2.26
N LEU A 278 3.66 -19.36 2.31
CA LEU A 278 3.62 -17.95 2.66
C LEU A 278 3.42 -17.81 4.16
N THR A 279 4.39 -17.26 4.88
CA THR A 279 4.30 -17.11 6.35
C THR A 279 3.30 -16.03 6.77
N CYS A 280 3.08 -15.03 5.92
CA CYS A 280 2.21 -13.89 6.22
C CYS A 280 0.72 -14.20 6.18
N VAL A 281 0.33 -15.34 5.60
CA VAL A 281 -1.05 -15.79 5.53
C VAL A 281 -1.14 -17.29 5.84
N GLY A 282 -0.11 -17.84 6.50
CA GLY A 282 0.07 -19.26 6.74
C GLY A 282 -0.01 -19.56 8.23
N TYR A 283 -0.83 -20.55 8.57
CA TYR A 283 -1.10 -21.01 9.93
C TYR A 283 -0.62 -22.45 10.11
N PRO A 284 0.06 -22.79 11.22
CA PRO A 284 0.62 -24.13 11.42
C PRO A 284 -0.47 -25.17 11.69
N ARG A 285 -0.22 -26.41 11.24
CA ARG A 285 -1.08 -27.59 11.50
C ARG A 285 -0.34 -28.75 12.16
N ASP A 286 0.98 -28.69 12.18
CA ASP A 286 1.84 -29.66 12.85
C ASP A 286 3.17 -28.97 13.23
N ASP A 287 4.07 -29.68 13.89
CA ASP A 287 5.39 -29.21 14.27
C ASP A 287 6.35 -29.36 13.08
N PHE A 288 7.06 -28.29 12.69
CA PHE A 288 8.02 -28.34 11.58
C PHE A 288 9.13 -27.28 11.68
N SER A 289 10.14 -27.44 10.81
CA SER A 289 11.20 -26.46 10.61
C SER A 289 10.94 -25.61 9.37
N LEU A 290 11.10 -24.30 9.50
CA LEU A 290 10.81 -23.28 8.52
C LEU A 290 12.10 -22.53 8.15
N THR A 291 12.42 -22.50 6.85
CA THR A 291 13.54 -21.71 6.31
C THR A 291 13.01 -20.49 5.57
N THR A 292 13.28 -19.29 6.07
CA THR A 292 12.77 -18.04 5.50
C THR A 292 13.53 -17.60 4.24
N GLY A 293 12.94 -16.70 3.45
CA GLY A 293 13.64 -16.03 2.34
C GLY A 293 13.81 -16.90 1.09
N LYS A 294 12.79 -17.71 0.78
CA LYS A 294 12.82 -18.71 -0.30
C LYS A 294 12.03 -18.31 -1.54
N LYS A 295 11.67 -17.03 -1.65
CA LYS A 295 10.97 -16.47 -2.82
C LYS A 295 11.67 -16.80 -4.14
N ASP A 296 12.95 -16.46 -4.26
CA ASP A 296 13.68 -16.65 -5.51
C ASP A 296 13.77 -18.12 -5.93
N GLU A 297 13.81 -19.05 -4.96
CA GLU A 297 13.79 -20.49 -5.23
C GLU A 297 12.41 -20.96 -5.70
N ALA A 298 11.33 -20.46 -5.07
CA ALA A 298 9.96 -20.77 -5.47
C ALA A 298 9.66 -20.29 -6.90
N ASP A 299 10.11 -19.08 -7.26
CA ASP A 299 9.85 -18.44 -8.56
C ASP A 299 10.53 -19.14 -9.75
N GLN A 300 11.41 -20.11 -9.49
CA GLN A 300 12.14 -20.88 -10.50
C GLN A 300 11.47 -22.21 -10.88
N ILE A 301 10.35 -22.55 -10.23
CA ILE A 301 9.53 -23.75 -10.48
C ILE A 301 8.39 -23.39 -11.43
#